data_AF-A0A1Q9P4U5-F1
#
_entry.id   AF-A0A1Q9P4U5-F1
#
_cell.length_a   1.000
_cell.length_b   1.000
_cell.length_c   1.000
_cell.angle_alpha   90.00
_cell.angle_beta   90.00
_cell.angle_gamma   90.00
#
_symmetry.space_group_name_H-M   'P 1'
#
loop_
_entity.id
_entity.type
_entity.pdbx_description
1 polymer ?
#
loop_
_entity_poly.entity_id
_entity_poly.type
_entity_poly.pdbx_seq_one_letter_code
_entity_poly.pdbx_strand_id
1 'polypeptide(L)'
;MGTAILAAITQAIVVIIIDSYPDTLLLFQINDVLYPTFIAMFLLHGARLRWDRTPLSIKIVGAVWYGLLVVAVLFYEMVKLPNEGQVLFFHLKNTSSREEGQMLIINGVYAIGRGYEFYAHAFRLFAIIIILYSYIRTTEIAKEAKINNSRWILIISIISASVWPIGLMGEMLFLWDDAQILINLHFFDLITIAGVTFIAIKYPETLLISKTQIIRVLRVHKDLAEKYYTEKIPDEKSGTIQDYVSFLMAIMPELFKENIKEK
;
A
#
# COMPACT_ATOMS: atom_id res chain seq x y z
N MET A 1 4.83 2.31 14.47
CA MET A 1 6.30 2.21 14.37
C MET A 1 6.83 0.84 14.79
N GLY A 2 6.38 0.28 15.93
CA GLY A 2 6.84 -1.03 16.40
C GLY A 2 6.59 -2.22 15.46
N THR A 3 5.45 -2.28 14.78
CA THR A 3 5.07 -3.43 13.93
C THR A 3 5.84 -3.53 12.62
N ALA A 4 6.20 -2.40 12.00
CA ALA A 4 6.94 -2.38 10.73
C ALA A 4 8.44 -2.72 10.94
N ILE A 5 9.03 -2.24 12.03
CA ILE A 5 10.40 -2.60 12.42
C ILE A 5 10.47 -4.06 12.82
N LEU A 6 9.48 -4.55 13.57
CA LEU A 6 9.40 -5.97 13.94
C LEU A 6 9.22 -6.85 12.70
N ALA A 7 8.43 -6.42 11.71
CA ALA A 7 8.29 -7.13 10.44
C ALA A 7 9.60 -7.17 9.64
N ALA A 8 10.34 -6.07 9.57
CA ALA A 8 11.63 -6.01 8.89
C ALA A 8 12.70 -6.88 9.58
N ILE A 9 12.75 -6.87 10.92
CA ILE A 9 13.64 -7.74 11.71
C ILE A 9 13.24 -9.21 11.53
N THR A 10 11.94 -9.51 11.52
CA THR A 10 11.45 -10.87 11.29
C THR A 10 11.80 -11.33 9.87
N GLN A 11 11.65 -10.48 8.85
CA GLN A 11 12.12 -10.77 7.49
C GLN A 11 13.63 -11.03 7.44
N ALA A 12 14.45 -10.20 8.07
CA ALA A 12 15.89 -10.40 8.10
C ALA A 12 16.29 -11.72 8.80
N ILE A 13 15.63 -12.07 9.91
CA ILE A 13 15.86 -13.33 10.63
C ILE A 13 15.41 -14.53 9.80
N VAL A 14 14.26 -14.43 9.12
CA VAL A 14 13.76 -15.48 8.22
C VAL A 14 14.73 -15.71 7.06
N VAL A 15 15.27 -14.65 6.45
CA VAL A 15 16.30 -14.77 5.40
C VAL A 15 17.57 -15.46 5.91
N ILE A 16 18.03 -15.17 7.13
CA ILE A 16 19.23 -15.79 7.70
C ILE A 16 19.02 -17.29 7.97
N ILE A 17 17.83 -17.69 8.46
CA ILE A 17 17.52 -19.10 8.74
C ILE A 17 17.37 -19.91 7.43
N ILE A 18 16.85 -19.27 6.38
CA ILE A 18 16.64 -19.86 5.04
C ILE A 18 17.95 -20.33 4.39
N ASP A 19 19.06 -19.63 4.58
CA ASP A 19 20.33 -19.98 3.93
C ASP A 19 20.97 -21.27 4.50
N SER A 20 20.41 -21.85 5.57
CA SER A 20 21.09 -22.87 6.38
C SER A 20 20.47 -24.28 6.35
N TYR A 21 19.26 -24.50 5.78
CA TYR A 21 18.56 -25.80 5.88
C TYR A 21 17.86 -26.28 4.59
N PRO A 22 17.85 -27.59 4.29
CA PRO A 22 17.18 -28.18 3.12
C PRO A 22 15.64 -28.25 3.22
N ASP A 23 15.03 -27.99 4.38
CA ASP A 23 13.57 -27.79 4.56
C ASP A 23 13.14 -26.36 4.17
N THR A 24 13.68 -25.85 3.07
CA THR A 24 13.71 -24.41 2.72
C THR A 24 12.47 -23.92 1.99
N LEU A 25 11.72 -24.80 1.33
CA LEU A 25 10.60 -24.41 0.48
C LEU A 25 9.48 -23.71 1.26
N LEU A 26 9.07 -24.28 2.41
CA LEU A 26 8.02 -23.67 3.25
C LEU A 26 8.43 -22.27 3.74
N LEU A 27 9.69 -22.08 4.11
CA LEU A 27 10.20 -20.78 4.56
C LEU A 27 10.24 -19.76 3.40
N PHE A 28 10.65 -20.19 2.20
CA PHE A 28 10.56 -19.37 0.99
C PHE A 28 9.11 -18.99 0.69
N GLN A 29 8.17 -19.93 0.78
CA GLN A 29 6.75 -19.68 0.57
C GLN A 29 6.19 -18.68 1.59
N ILE A 30 6.55 -18.81 2.88
CA ILE A 30 6.15 -17.85 3.90
C ILE A 30 6.70 -16.46 3.58
N ASN A 31 7.99 -16.34 3.27
CA ASN A 31 8.62 -15.07 2.92
C ASN A 31 7.97 -14.43 1.69
N ASP A 32 7.75 -15.23 0.65
CA ASP A 32 7.27 -14.76 -0.64
C ASP A 32 5.74 -14.50 -0.61
N VAL A 33 4.98 -15.05 0.36
CA VAL A 33 3.57 -14.65 0.68
C VAL A 33 3.51 -13.34 1.47
N LEU A 34 4.49 -13.06 2.33
CA LEU A 34 4.50 -11.81 3.11
C LEU A 34 4.55 -10.59 2.18
N TYR A 35 5.33 -10.66 1.11
CA TYR A 35 5.46 -9.57 0.15
C TYR A 35 4.13 -9.10 -0.49
N PRO A 36 3.34 -9.94 -1.18
CA PRO A 36 2.04 -9.54 -1.71
C PRO A 36 1.05 -9.17 -0.61
N THR A 37 1.21 -9.72 0.60
CA THR A 37 0.38 -9.35 1.76
C THR A 37 0.64 -7.91 2.20
N PHE A 38 1.90 -7.47 2.27
CA PHE A 38 2.24 -6.07 2.52
C PHE A 38 1.66 -5.16 1.44
N ILE A 39 1.80 -5.52 0.16
CA ILE A 39 1.23 -4.75 -0.96
C ILE A 39 -0.29 -4.65 -0.85
N ALA A 40 -0.98 -5.75 -0.51
CA ALA A 40 -2.42 -5.76 -0.31
C ALA A 40 -2.85 -4.86 0.86
N MET A 41 -2.10 -4.85 1.97
CA MET A 41 -2.34 -3.91 3.08
C MET A 41 -2.20 -2.45 2.63
N PHE A 42 -1.18 -2.14 1.84
CA PHE A 42 -0.99 -0.81 1.25
C PHE A 42 -2.13 -0.42 0.31
N LEU A 43 -2.58 -1.33 -0.55
CA LEU A 43 -3.75 -1.13 -1.42
C LEU A 43 -5.02 -0.84 -0.59
N LEU A 44 -5.27 -1.62 0.46
CA LEU A 44 -6.40 -1.42 1.36
C LEU A 44 -6.33 -0.07 2.07
N HIS A 45 -5.14 0.32 2.54
CA HIS A 45 -4.90 1.63 3.13
C HIS A 45 -5.23 2.73 2.13
N GLY A 46 -4.60 2.73 0.94
CA GLY A 46 -4.85 3.71 -0.12
C GLY A 46 -6.32 3.81 -0.51
N ALA A 47 -6.98 2.66 -0.70
CA ALA A 47 -8.40 2.62 -1.03
C ALA A 47 -9.29 3.24 0.06
N ARG A 48 -8.97 3.02 1.34
CA ARG A 48 -9.72 3.62 2.45
C ARG A 48 -9.48 5.13 2.53
N LEU A 49 -8.28 5.62 2.20
CA LEU A 49 -8.00 7.07 2.16
C LEU A 49 -9.02 7.83 1.31
N ARG A 50 -9.43 7.29 0.16
CA ARG A 50 -10.31 8.01 -0.78
C ARG A 50 -11.79 7.72 -0.58
N TRP A 51 -12.13 6.47 -0.27
CA TRP A 51 -13.50 5.96 -0.32
C TRP A 51 -13.92 5.34 1.01
N ASP A 52 -15.07 5.79 1.54
CA ASP A 52 -15.74 5.15 2.68
C ASP A 52 -16.07 3.68 2.40
N ARG A 53 -16.50 3.41 1.16
CA ARG A 53 -16.69 2.08 0.62
C ARG A 53 -15.90 2.00 -0.68
N THR A 54 -14.79 1.27 -0.65
CA THR A 54 -13.97 1.04 -1.84
C THR A 54 -14.83 0.50 -2.99
N PRO A 55 -14.70 1.05 -4.21
CA PRO A 55 -15.39 0.57 -5.40
C PRO A 55 -15.27 -0.95 -5.54
N LEU A 56 -16.36 -1.61 -5.93
CA LEU A 56 -16.41 -3.06 -6.02
C LEU A 56 -15.36 -3.60 -7.01
N SER A 57 -15.12 -2.90 -8.11
CA SER A 57 -14.07 -3.24 -9.09
C SER A 57 -12.68 -3.33 -8.46
N ILE A 58 -12.27 -2.32 -7.67
CA ILE A 58 -10.97 -2.32 -6.98
C ILE A 58 -10.90 -3.45 -5.95
N LYS A 59 -11.99 -3.71 -5.22
CA LYS A 59 -12.05 -4.81 -4.24
C LYS A 59 -11.88 -6.17 -4.92
N ILE A 60 -12.64 -6.42 -6.00
CA ILE A 60 -12.61 -7.69 -6.72
C ILE A 60 -11.24 -7.88 -7.36
N VAL A 61 -10.75 -6.89 -8.11
CA VAL A 61 -9.43 -6.96 -8.75
C VAL A 61 -8.34 -7.18 -7.71
N GLY A 62 -8.33 -6.40 -6.63
CA GLY A 62 -7.34 -6.53 -5.56
C GLY A 62 -7.38 -7.89 -4.87
N ALA A 63 -8.58 -8.38 -4.51
CA ALA A 63 -8.74 -9.65 -3.81
C ALA A 63 -8.42 -10.86 -4.69
N VAL A 64 -8.88 -10.88 -5.94
CA VAL A 64 -8.59 -11.96 -6.90
C VAL A 64 -7.11 -11.99 -7.22
N TRP A 65 -6.50 -10.84 -7.51
CA TRP A 65 -5.07 -10.77 -7.84
C TRP A 65 -4.20 -11.19 -6.66
N TYR A 66 -4.48 -10.69 -5.45
CA TYR A 66 -3.81 -11.12 -4.22
C TYR A 66 -4.01 -12.62 -3.97
N GLY A 67 -5.23 -13.12 -4.10
CA GLY A 67 -5.53 -14.54 -3.93
C GLY A 67 -4.74 -15.42 -4.90
N LEU A 68 -4.66 -15.03 -6.17
CA LEU A 68 -3.85 -15.73 -7.17
C LEU A 68 -2.36 -15.72 -6.82
N LEU A 69 -1.82 -14.59 -6.34
CA LEU A 69 -0.43 -14.50 -5.89
C LEU A 69 -0.16 -15.45 -4.72
N VAL A 70 -1.02 -15.43 -3.69
CA VAL A 70 -0.85 -16.29 -2.51
C VAL A 70 -0.98 -17.76 -2.87
N VAL A 71 -2.03 -18.12 -3.63
CA VAL A 71 -2.20 -19.50 -4.12
C VAL A 71 -0.96 -19.92 -4.87
N ALA A 72 -0.48 -19.08 -5.80
CA ALA A 72 0.67 -19.46 -6.58
C ALA A 72 1.93 -19.69 -5.76
N VAL A 73 2.22 -18.85 -4.76
CA VAL A 73 3.34 -19.06 -3.85
C VAL A 73 3.18 -20.37 -3.07
N LEU A 74 1.99 -20.66 -2.54
CA LEU A 74 1.73 -21.89 -1.77
C LEU A 74 1.89 -23.18 -2.59
N PHE A 75 1.75 -23.09 -3.91
CA PHE A 75 1.91 -24.22 -4.85
C PHE A 75 3.23 -24.15 -5.63
N TYR A 76 4.23 -23.41 -5.14
CA TYR A 76 5.57 -23.42 -5.73
C TYR A 76 6.23 -24.80 -5.68
N GLU A 77 6.98 -25.08 -6.74
CA GLU A 77 7.92 -26.17 -6.86
C GLU A 77 9.32 -25.61 -7.09
N MET A 78 10.34 -26.37 -6.67
CA MET A 78 11.73 -26.03 -6.96
C MET A 78 12.06 -26.49 -8.39
N VAL A 79 12.49 -25.56 -9.23
CA VAL A 79 12.80 -25.84 -10.63
C VAL A 79 14.09 -25.16 -11.08
N LYS A 80 14.74 -25.76 -12.07
CA LYS A 80 15.84 -25.11 -12.79
C LYS A 80 15.27 -23.99 -13.64
N LEU A 81 15.82 -22.79 -13.47
CA LEU A 81 15.31 -21.62 -14.15
C LEU A 81 15.83 -21.57 -15.59
N PRO A 82 14.96 -21.54 -16.60
CA PRO A 82 15.39 -21.25 -17.96
C PRO A 82 15.76 -19.77 -18.08
N ASN A 83 16.52 -19.43 -19.12
CA ASN A 83 16.86 -18.02 -19.43
C ASN A 83 15.62 -17.22 -19.90
N GLU A 84 14.68 -17.90 -20.53
CA GLU A 84 13.43 -17.32 -21.04
C GLU A 84 12.29 -18.33 -20.84
N GLY A 85 11.08 -17.82 -20.60
CA GLY A 85 9.93 -18.67 -20.28
C GLY A 85 8.62 -18.01 -20.67
N GLN A 86 7.61 -18.83 -20.97
CA GLN A 86 6.25 -18.34 -21.15
C GLN A 86 5.62 -18.12 -19.78
N VAL A 87 5.19 -16.88 -19.53
CA VAL A 87 4.51 -16.45 -18.31
C VAL A 87 3.13 -15.94 -18.66
N LEU A 88 2.10 -16.68 -18.27
CA LEU A 88 0.71 -16.49 -18.72
C LEU A 88 0.63 -16.48 -20.27
N PHE A 89 0.72 -15.29 -20.86
CA PHE A 89 0.57 -15.03 -22.30
C PHE A 89 1.81 -14.38 -22.95
N PHE A 90 2.88 -14.11 -22.19
CA PHE A 90 4.06 -13.40 -22.69
C PHE A 90 5.31 -14.26 -22.54
N HIS A 91 6.25 -14.11 -23.48
CA HIS A 91 7.61 -14.60 -23.30
C HIS A 91 8.41 -13.57 -22.52
N LEU A 92 8.94 -13.96 -21.37
CA LEU A 92 9.67 -13.08 -20.48
C LEU A 92 11.11 -13.58 -20.26
N LYS A 93 12.03 -12.63 -20.14
CA LYS A 93 13.41 -12.87 -19.72
C LYS A 93 13.45 -13.19 -18.23
N ASN A 94 14.22 -14.21 -17.86
CA ASN A 94 14.53 -14.48 -16.46
C ASN A 94 15.54 -13.42 -15.95
N THR A 95 15.17 -12.72 -14.89
CA THR A 95 16.02 -11.69 -14.25
C THR A 95 16.73 -12.20 -13.00
N SER A 96 16.51 -13.46 -12.62
CA SER A 96 17.16 -14.07 -11.46
C SER A 96 18.59 -14.48 -11.80
N SER A 97 19.52 -14.17 -10.90
CA SER A 97 20.91 -14.65 -10.98
C SER A 97 21.09 -16.09 -10.49
N ARG A 98 20.01 -16.76 -10.06
CA ARG A 98 20.05 -18.12 -9.51
C ARG A 98 19.82 -19.16 -10.61
N GLU A 99 20.51 -20.29 -10.51
CA GLU A 99 20.28 -21.46 -11.39
C GLU A 99 18.96 -22.18 -11.08
N GLU A 100 18.54 -22.14 -9.81
CA GLU A 100 17.29 -22.74 -9.33
C GLU A 100 16.40 -21.68 -8.67
N GLY A 101 15.09 -21.85 -8.83
CA GLY A 101 14.10 -20.94 -8.29
C GLY A 101 12.81 -21.65 -7.93
N GLN A 102 11.98 -20.94 -7.17
CA GLN A 102 10.65 -21.39 -6.80
C GLN A 102 9.65 -20.88 -7.83
N MET A 103 8.87 -21.78 -8.43
CA MET A 103 7.89 -21.42 -9.46
C MET A 103 6.61 -22.23 -9.33
N LEU A 104 5.48 -21.59 -9.60
CA LEU A 104 4.25 -22.29 -9.93
C LEU A 104 4.24 -22.58 -11.43
N ILE A 105 4.09 -23.85 -11.80
CA ILE A 105 3.97 -24.30 -13.19
C ILE A 105 2.60 -24.90 -13.41
N ILE A 106 1.86 -24.39 -14.40
CA ILE A 106 0.58 -24.95 -14.83
C ILE A 106 0.69 -25.32 -16.29
N ASN A 107 0.61 -26.62 -16.62
CA ASN A 107 0.70 -27.12 -18.00
C ASN A 107 1.93 -26.60 -18.78
N GLY A 108 3.08 -26.47 -18.11
CA GLY A 108 4.32 -25.94 -18.70
C GLY A 108 4.40 -24.42 -18.82
N VAL A 109 3.39 -23.67 -18.36
CA VAL A 109 3.41 -22.21 -18.25
C VAL A 109 3.87 -21.80 -16.86
N TYR A 110 4.88 -20.94 -16.79
CA TYR A 110 5.38 -20.38 -15.53
C TYR A 110 4.42 -19.29 -15.07
N ALA A 111 3.60 -19.52 -14.06
CA ALA A 111 2.59 -18.54 -13.65
C ALA A 111 3.20 -17.38 -12.86
N ILE A 112 4.09 -17.69 -11.91
CA ILE A 112 4.83 -16.75 -11.06
C ILE A 112 5.94 -17.50 -10.31
N GLY A 113 7.04 -16.81 -10.00
CA GLY A 113 8.14 -17.35 -9.21
C GLY A 113 9.34 -16.40 -9.19
N ARG A 114 10.44 -16.78 -8.51
CA ARG A 114 11.64 -15.91 -8.36
C ARG A 114 12.37 -15.57 -9.66
N GLY A 115 12.14 -16.32 -10.73
CA GLY A 115 12.63 -15.98 -12.07
C GLY A 115 11.65 -15.14 -12.90
N TYR A 116 10.38 -15.11 -12.53
CA TYR A 116 9.29 -14.49 -13.29
C TYR A 116 8.30 -13.78 -12.35
N GLU A 117 8.77 -12.71 -11.69
CA GLU A 117 8.01 -11.92 -10.71
C GLU A 117 7.09 -10.86 -11.35
N PHE A 118 6.97 -10.84 -12.67
CA PHE A 118 6.21 -9.84 -13.44
C PHE A 118 4.79 -9.62 -12.91
N TYR A 119 4.07 -10.70 -12.62
CA TYR A 119 2.68 -10.61 -12.13
C TYR A 119 2.58 -9.97 -10.73
N ALA A 120 3.59 -10.18 -9.89
CA ALA A 120 3.69 -9.52 -8.57
C ALA A 120 4.06 -8.05 -8.70
N HIS A 121 4.98 -7.69 -9.60
CA HIS A 121 5.33 -6.30 -9.87
C HIS A 121 4.17 -5.51 -10.48
N ALA A 122 3.39 -6.14 -11.38
CA ALA A 122 2.17 -5.54 -11.92
C ALA A 122 1.13 -5.27 -10.81
N PHE A 123 0.94 -6.21 -9.88
CA PHE A 123 0.09 -5.99 -8.71
C PHE A 123 0.59 -4.85 -7.81
N ARG A 124 1.91 -4.78 -7.58
CA ARG A 124 2.54 -3.68 -6.84
C ARG A 124 2.29 -2.34 -7.51
N LEU A 125 2.46 -2.26 -8.83
CA LEU A 125 2.22 -1.04 -9.59
C LEU A 125 0.74 -0.62 -9.51
N PHE A 126 -0.18 -1.57 -9.62
CA PHE A 126 -1.62 -1.33 -9.41
C PHE A 126 -1.89 -0.73 -8.03
N ALA A 127 -1.33 -1.31 -6.96
CA ALA A 127 -1.48 -0.79 -5.60
C ALA A 127 -0.91 0.63 -5.46
N ILE A 128 0.27 0.88 -6.01
CA ILE A 128 0.92 2.20 -6.05
C ILE A 128 0.01 3.23 -6.74
N ILE A 129 -0.57 2.89 -7.89
CA ILE A 129 -1.47 3.80 -8.63
C ILE A 129 -2.70 4.16 -7.80
N ILE A 130 -3.31 3.19 -7.13
CA ILE A 130 -4.49 3.44 -6.26
C ILE A 130 -4.12 4.34 -5.09
N ILE A 131 -2.97 4.11 -4.45
CA ILE A 131 -2.49 4.94 -3.33
C ILE A 131 -2.19 6.36 -3.83
N LEU A 132 -1.43 6.49 -4.91
CA LEU A 132 -1.07 7.78 -5.52
C LEU A 132 -2.32 8.57 -5.92
N TYR A 133 -3.27 7.94 -6.59
CA TYR A 133 -4.56 8.54 -6.93
C TYR A 133 -5.29 9.04 -5.67
N SER A 134 -5.29 8.23 -4.60
CA SER A 134 -5.96 8.58 -3.35
C SER A 134 -5.30 9.76 -2.66
N TYR A 135 -3.96 9.82 -2.62
CA TYR A 135 -3.24 10.98 -2.08
C TYR A 135 -3.40 12.22 -2.96
N ILE A 136 -3.43 12.11 -4.28
CA ILE A 136 -3.64 13.28 -5.17
C ILE A 136 -5.07 13.83 -5.05
N ARG A 137 -6.07 12.96 -4.91
CA ARG A 137 -7.49 13.35 -4.90
C ARG A 137 -8.07 13.63 -3.52
N THR A 138 -7.35 13.31 -2.45
CA THR A 138 -7.80 13.62 -1.09
C THR A 138 -7.60 15.11 -0.83
N THR A 139 -8.72 15.81 -0.64
CA THR A 139 -8.77 17.20 -0.19
C THR A 139 -8.58 17.22 1.32
N GLU A 140 -7.53 17.90 1.79
CA GLU A 140 -7.33 18.18 3.21
C GLU A 140 -8.40 19.16 3.70
N ILE A 141 -8.90 18.91 4.91
CA ILE A 141 -9.95 19.72 5.53
C ILE A 141 -9.36 21.02 6.12
N ALA A 142 -8.10 20.96 6.58
CA ALA A 142 -7.33 22.13 7.03
C ALA A 142 -6.11 22.31 6.12
N LYS A 143 -6.00 23.47 5.46
CA LYS A 143 -4.88 23.81 4.55
C LYS A 143 -3.66 24.27 5.35
N GLU A 144 -3.12 23.43 6.22
CA GLU A 144 -1.83 23.74 6.83
C GLU A 144 -0.69 23.49 5.84
N ALA A 145 0.15 24.51 5.61
CA ALA A 145 1.27 24.42 4.67
C ALA A 145 2.23 23.25 4.99
N LYS A 146 2.36 22.89 6.27
CA LYS A 146 3.17 21.75 6.71
C LYS A 146 2.61 20.41 6.24
N ILE A 147 1.30 20.20 6.35
CA ILE A 147 0.64 18.95 5.93
C ILE A 147 0.72 18.83 4.40
N ASN A 148 0.47 19.92 3.68
CA ASN A 148 0.54 19.93 2.22
C ASN A 148 1.97 19.64 1.70
N ASN A 149 3.01 20.20 2.33
CA ASN A 149 4.40 19.90 1.98
C ASN A 149 4.75 18.42 2.23
N SER A 150 4.34 17.86 3.36
CA SER A 150 4.56 16.45 3.71
C SER A 150 3.86 15.50 2.75
N ARG A 151 2.66 15.86 2.31
CA ARG A 151 1.93 15.13 1.27
C ARG A 151 2.67 15.10 -0.05
N TRP A 152 3.28 16.20 -0.48
CA TRP A 152 4.09 16.22 -1.70
C TRP A 152 5.35 15.36 -1.58
N ILE A 153 6.02 15.38 -0.43
CA ILE A 153 7.14 14.48 -0.15
C ILE A 153 6.66 13.02 -0.25
N LEU A 154 5.48 12.71 0.28
CA LEU A 154 4.92 11.34 0.23
C LEU A 154 4.61 10.92 -1.20
N ILE A 155 4.00 11.80 -1.99
CA ILE A 155 3.71 11.59 -3.40
C ILE A 155 5.01 11.32 -4.17
N ILE A 156 6.06 12.11 -3.93
CA ILE A 156 7.38 11.89 -4.53
C ILE A 156 7.95 10.54 -4.12
N SER A 157 7.86 10.16 -2.84
CA SER A 157 8.29 8.83 -2.38
C SER A 157 7.50 7.70 -3.04
N ILE A 158 6.19 7.84 -3.21
CA ILE A 158 5.34 6.83 -3.90
C ILE A 158 5.72 6.71 -5.37
N ILE A 159 5.97 7.83 -6.06
CA ILE A 159 6.44 7.84 -7.46
C ILE A 159 7.82 7.19 -7.54
N SER A 160 8.73 7.52 -6.63
CA SER A 160 10.05 6.92 -6.56
C SER A 160 9.98 5.39 -6.36
N ALA A 161 9.10 4.93 -5.48
CA ALA A 161 8.86 3.51 -5.22
C ALA A 161 8.29 2.74 -6.43
N SER A 162 7.77 3.44 -7.45
CA SER A 162 7.25 2.85 -8.68
C SER A 162 8.32 2.56 -9.72
N VAL A 163 9.48 3.23 -9.63
CA VAL A 163 10.56 3.09 -10.62
C VAL A 163 11.11 1.67 -10.64
N TRP A 164 11.34 1.07 -9.47
CA TRP A 164 11.85 -0.29 -9.36
C TRP A 164 10.93 -1.34 -10.04
N PRO A 165 9.64 -1.49 -9.67
CA PRO A 165 8.77 -2.48 -10.32
C PRO A 165 8.55 -2.20 -11.81
N ILE A 166 8.50 -0.93 -12.24
CA ILE A 166 8.43 -0.60 -13.67
C ILE A 166 9.70 -1.07 -14.39
N GLY A 167 10.86 -0.76 -13.80
CA GLY A 167 12.17 -1.14 -14.32
C GLY A 167 12.30 -2.65 -14.54
N LEU A 168 12.04 -3.44 -13.49
CA LEU A 168 12.06 -4.90 -13.57
C LEU A 168 11.07 -5.45 -14.59
N MET A 169 9.85 -4.91 -14.64
CA MET A 169 8.86 -5.34 -15.64
C MET A 169 9.34 -5.08 -17.07
N GLY A 170 9.99 -3.95 -17.33
CA GLY A 170 10.50 -3.66 -18.67
C GLY A 170 11.77 -4.43 -19.04
N GLU A 171 12.61 -4.79 -18.07
CA GLU A 171 13.72 -5.73 -18.28
C GLU A 171 13.19 -7.11 -18.70
N MET A 172 12.20 -7.63 -17.97
CA MET A 172 11.54 -8.90 -18.30
C MET A 172 10.90 -8.88 -19.70
N LEU A 173 10.50 -7.70 -20.19
CA LEU A 173 9.92 -7.47 -21.52
C LEU A 173 10.95 -7.09 -22.60
N PHE A 174 12.25 -7.16 -22.32
CA PHE A 174 13.33 -6.84 -23.26
C PHE A 174 13.35 -5.37 -23.74
N LEU A 175 12.80 -4.44 -22.95
CA LEU A 175 12.62 -3.04 -23.39
C LEU A 175 13.82 -2.13 -23.12
N TRP A 176 14.62 -2.40 -22.08
CA TRP A 176 15.66 -1.44 -21.65
C TRP A 176 16.82 -2.08 -20.84
N ASP A 177 17.47 -3.09 -21.41
CA ASP A 177 18.63 -3.77 -20.80
C ASP A 177 19.71 -2.77 -20.33
N ASP A 178 19.94 -1.66 -21.06
CA ASP A 178 20.95 -0.65 -20.73
C ASP A 178 20.56 0.27 -19.53
N ALA A 179 19.25 0.47 -19.29
CA ALA A 179 18.77 1.32 -18.19
C ALA A 179 18.77 0.59 -16.84
N GLN A 180 18.98 -0.73 -16.85
CA GLN A 180 18.89 -1.59 -15.68
C GLN A 180 19.94 -1.26 -14.62
N ILE A 181 21.10 -0.73 -15.02
CA ILE A 181 22.15 -0.30 -14.10
C ILE A 181 21.63 0.78 -13.13
N LEU A 182 20.84 1.74 -13.63
CA LEU A 182 20.27 2.82 -12.80
C LEU A 182 19.19 2.31 -11.84
N ILE A 183 18.44 1.29 -12.26
CA ILE A 183 17.42 0.63 -11.44
C ILE A 183 18.11 -0.17 -10.32
N ASN A 184 19.10 -1.00 -10.67
CA ASN A 184 19.89 -1.85 -9.76
C ASN A 184 20.71 -1.07 -8.72
N LEU A 185 20.98 0.21 -8.95
CA LEU A 185 21.65 1.07 -7.95
C LEU A 185 20.75 1.41 -6.75
N HIS A 186 19.47 1.00 -6.75
CA HIS A 186 18.51 1.22 -5.66
C HIS A 186 18.40 2.69 -5.21
N PHE A 187 18.79 3.64 -6.07
CA PHE A 187 18.80 5.07 -5.77
C PHE A 187 17.39 5.58 -5.45
N PHE A 188 16.38 5.11 -6.19
CA PHE A 188 14.98 5.45 -5.95
C PHE A 188 14.42 4.80 -4.68
N ASP A 189 14.92 3.64 -4.28
CA ASP A 189 14.54 3.03 -3.01
C ASP A 189 15.08 3.86 -1.84
N LEU A 190 16.30 4.40 -1.94
CA LEU A 190 16.85 5.33 -0.95
C LEU A 190 16.02 6.61 -0.82
N ILE A 191 15.60 7.20 -1.95
CA ILE A 191 14.69 8.37 -1.94
C ILE A 191 13.35 8.02 -1.29
N THR A 192 12.80 6.85 -1.60
CA THR A 192 11.56 6.36 -1.00
C THR A 192 11.69 6.22 0.51
N ILE A 193 12.74 5.52 0.98
CA ILE A 193 13.00 5.32 2.41
C ILE A 193 13.21 6.65 3.12
N ALA A 194 14.03 7.54 2.56
CA ALA A 194 14.32 8.84 3.15
C ALA A 194 13.06 9.70 3.29
N GLY A 195 12.24 9.79 2.24
CA GLY A 195 11.01 10.58 2.26
C GLY A 195 9.95 10.01 3.20
N VAL A 196 9.72 8.69 3.18
CA VAL A 196 8.78 8.03 4.11
C VAL A 196 9.25 8.16 5.56
N THR A 197 10.55 7.99 5.82
CA THR A 197 11.13 8.14 7.17
C THR A 197 11.00 9.57 7.67
N PHE A 198 11.31 10.56 6.82
CA PHE A 198 11.14 11.97 7.14
C PHE A 198 9.70 12.28 7.57
N ILE A 199 8.72 11.81 6.80
CA ILE A 199 7.30 12.03 7.11
C ILE A 199 6.92 11.28 8.40
N ALA A 200 7.34 10.03 8.56
CA ALA A 200 7.03 9.24 9.74
C ALA A 200 7.53 9.87 11.04
N ILE A 201 8.68 10.55 11.01
CA ILE A 201 9.28 11.21 12.18
C ILE A 201 8.68 12.60 12.40
N LYS A 202 8.60 13.41 11.34
CA LYS A 202 8.27 14.84 11.46
C LYS A 202 6.77 15.14 11.38
N TYR A 203 6.02 14.34 10.62
CA TYR A 203 4.63 14.61 10.27
C TYR A 203 3.80 13.31 10.18
N PRO A 204 3.76 12.48 11.25
CA PRO A 204 3.10 11.17 11.25
C PRO A 204 1.60 11.27 10.91
N GLU A 205 0.96 12.40 11.20
CA GLU A 205 -0.42 12.70 10.82
C GLU A 205 -0.64 12.56 9.30
N THR A 206 0.34 12.90 8.48
CA THR A 206 0.25 12.78 7.02
C THR A 206 0.07 11.32 6.56
N LEU A 207 0.64 10.36 7.30
CA LEU A 207 0.47 8.92 7.06
C LEU A 207 -0.85 8.37 7.65
N LEU A 208 -1.43 9.09 8.62
CA LEU A 208 -2.60 8.66 9.41
C LEU A 208 -3.91 9.32 8.98
N ILE A 209 -3.90 10.33 8.10
CA ILE A 209 -5.13 10.95 7.59
C ILE A 209 -5.84 9.97 6.66
N SER A 210 -6.55 8.99 7.21
CA SER A 210 -7.67 8.44 6.46
C SER A 210 -8.76 9.50 6.47
N LYS A 211 -9.00 10.09 5.29
CA LYS A 211 -10.14 10.97 5.03
C LYS A 211 -11.43 10.39 5.62
N THR A 212 -11.55 9.06 5.62
CA THR A 212 -12.64 8.29 6.24
C THR A 212 -12.75 8.48 7.74
N GLN A 213 -11.65 8.48 8.51
CA GLN A 213 -11.71 8.69 9.96
C GLN A 213 -12.16 10.11 10.28
N ILE A 214 -11.63 11.11 9.57
CA ILE A 214 -12.03 12.50 9.78
C ILE A 214 -13.48 12.72 9.32
N ILE A 215 -13.86 12.26 8.12
CA ILE A 215 -15.25 12.35 7.63
C ILE A 215 -16.21 11.53 8.50
N ARG A 216 -15.81 10.38 9.02
CA ARG A 216 -16.66 9.57 9.93
C ARG A 216 -16.85 10.29 11.26
N VAL A 217 -15.80 10.90 11.83
CA VAL A 217 -15.92 11.72 13.03
C VAL A 217 -16.84 12.91 12.75
N LEU A 218 -16.68 13.60 11.62
CA LEU A 218 -17.53 14.73 11.22
C LEU A 218 -18.98 14.31 10.93
N ARG A 219 -19.22 13.15 10.34
CA ARG A 219 -20.56 12.60 10.07
C ARG A 219 -21.25 12.16 11.35
N VAL A 220 -20.56 11.39 12.20
CA VAL A 220 -21.05 11.01 13.54
C VAL A 220 -21.38 12.27 14.34
N HIS A 221 -20.56 13.31 14.22
CA HIS A 221 -20.80 14.60 14.84
C HIS A 221 -22.03 15.32 14.26
N LYS A 222 -22.20 15.39 12.94
CA LYS A 222 -23.40 15.98 12.31
C LYS A 222 -24.67 15.23 12.73
N ASP A 223 -24.63 13.90 12.69
CA ASP A 223 -25.75 13.05 13.08
C ASP A 223 -26.08 13.20 14.59
N LEU A 224 -25.06 13.37 15.45
CA LEU A 224 -25.23 13.65 16.89
C LEU A 224 -25.75 15.06 17.15
N ALA A 225 -25.28 16.07 16.42
CA ALA A 225 -25.73 17.44 16.53
C ALA A 225 -27.19 17.58 16.06
N GLU A 226 -27.54 17.01 14.91
CA GLU A 226 -28.93 16.96 14.43
C GLU A 226 -29.84 16.28 15.45
N LYS A 227 -29.43 15.12 16.02
CA LYS A 227 -30.16 14.46 17.11
C LYS A 227 -30.26 15.32 18.36
N TYR A 228 -29.23 16.04 18.76
CA TYR A 228 -29.27 16.95 19.91
C TYR A 228 -30.28 18.09 19.73
N TYR A 229 -30.41 18.61 18.50
CA TYR A 229 -31.36 19.67 18.17
C TYR A 229 -32.79 19.18 17.91
N THR A 230 -33.00 17.89 17.59
CA THR A 230 -34.33 17.32 17.26
C THR A 230 -34.92 16.39 18.33
N GLU A 231 -34.10 15.67 19.09
CA GLU A 231 -34.51 14.77 20.16
C GLU A 231 -33.93 15.27 21.50
N LYS A 232 -34.77 15.41 22.53
CA LYS A 232 -34.29 15.75 23.89
C LYS A 232 -33.37 14.63 24.40
N ILE A 233 -32.07 14.82 24.30
CA ILE A 233 -31.07 13.92 24.86
C ILE A 233 -31.08 14.07 26.40
N PRO A 234 -31.01 12.98 27.18
CA PRO A 234 -30.95 13.05 28.64
C PRO A 234 -29.76 13.89 29.13
N ASP A 235 -30.00 14.74 30.14
CA ASP A 235 -29.08 15.80 30.61
C ASP A 235 -27.66 15.30 30.96
N GLU A 236 -27.48 14.05 31.38
CA GLU A 236 -26.17 13.48 31.72
C GLU A 236 -25.21 13.31 30.52
N LYS A 237 -25.74 13.14 29.30
CA LYS A 237 -24.91 13.00 28.07
C LYS A 237 -24.77 14.32 27.30
N SER A 238 -25.50 15.36 27.70
CA SER A 238 -25.52 16.67 27.05
C SER A 238 -24.17 17.39 27.21
N GLY A 239 -23.60 17.38 28.42
CA GLY A 239 -22.35 18.09 28.71
C GLY A 239 -21.14 17.58 27.92
N THR A 240 -20.95 16.26 27.83
CA THR A 240 -19.80 15.68 27.10
C THR A 240 -19.89 15.90 25.60
N ILE A 241 -21.11 15.92 25.05
CA ILE A 241 -21.34 16.22 23.63
C ILE A 241 -21.12 17.72 23.38
N GLN A 242 -21.63 18.61 24.23
CA GLN A 242 -21.42 20.06 24.14
C GLN A 242 -19.95 20.45 24.26
N ASP A 243 -19.19 19.85 25.19
CA ASP A 243 -17.76 20.12 25.37
C ASP A 243 -16.96 19.69 24.13
N TYR A 244 -17.28 18.53 23.57
CA TYR A 244 -16.66 18.04 22.35
C TYR A 244 -17.03 18.88 21.11
N VAL A 245 -18.28 19.36 21.02
CA VAL A 245 -18.73 20.30 19.98
C VAL A 245 -17.99 21.63 20.09
N SER A 246 -17.90 22.17 21.30
CA SER A 246 -17.21 23.44 21.58
C SER A 246 -15.73 23.35 21.25
N PHE A 247 -15.10 22.23 21.57
CA PHE A 247 -13.71 21.92 21.19
C PHE A 247 -13.53 21.87 19.66
N LEU A 248 -14.42 21.18 18.94
CA LEU A 248 -14.36 21.12 17.48
C LEU A 248 -14.61 22.49 16.81
N MET A 249 -15.55 23.29 17.33
CA MET A 249 -15.81 24.65 16.86
C MET A 249 -14.62 25.59 17.11
N ALA A 250 -13.89 25.40 18.21
CA ALA A 250 -12.70 26.18 18.53
C ALA A 250 -11.51 25.84 17.62
N ILE A 251 -11.35 24.56 17.26
CA ILE A 251 -10.17 24.09 16.50
C ILE A 251 -10.39 24.12 14.99
N MET A 252 -11.62 23.95 14.50
CA MET A 252 -11.94 23.98 13.06
C MET A 252 -13.19 24.84 12.78
N PRO A 253 -13.14 26.16 13.03
CA PRO A 253 -14.30 27.05 12.90
C PRO A 253 -14.84 27.16 11.47
N GLU A 254 -14.02 26.90 10.44
CA GLU A 254 -14.45 26.96 9.03
C GLU A 254 -15.47 25.88 8.64
N LEU A 255 -15.42 24.70 9.26
CA LEU A 255 -16.37 23.60 8.99
C LEU A 255 -17.82 23.95 9.39
N PHE A 256 -18.00 24.94 10.27
CA PHE A 256 -19.30 25.33 10.81
C PHE A 256 -19.88 26.57 10.12
N LYS A 257 -19.07 27.33 9.37
CA LYS A 257 -19.51 28.56 8.70
C LYS A 257 -20.33 28.31 7.42
N GLU A 258 -20.21 27.15 6.80
CA GLU A 258 -20.96 26.81 5.57
C GLU A 258 -22.37 26.25 5.83
N ASN A 259 -22.63 25.63 7.00
CA ASN A 259 -23.93 25.00 7.30
C ASN A 259 -24.92 25.91 8.06
N ILE A 260 -24.52 27.12 8.48
CA ILE A 260 -25.40 28.05 9.23
C ILE A 260 -26.04 29.10 8.31
N LYS A 261 -25.69 29.14 7.01
CA LYS A 261 -26.28 30.07 6.05
C LYS A 261 -27.59 29.62 5.41
N GLU A 262 -28.05 28.40 5.69
CA GLU A 262 -29.38 27.93 5.29
C GLU A 262 -30.21 27.60 6.52
N LYS A 263 -30.69 28.64 7.21
CA LYS A 263 -31.93 28.64 7.97
C LYS A 263 -32.42 30.06 8.19
#